data_AF-A0A840N061-F1
#
_entry.id   AF-A0A840N061-F1
#
_cell.length_a   1.000
_cell.length_b   1.000
_cell.length_c   1.000
_cell.angle_alpha   90.00
_cell.angle_beta   90.00
_cell.angle_gamma   90.00
#
_symmetry.space_group_name_H-M   'P 1'
#
loop_
_entity.id
_entity.type
_entity.pdbx_description
1 polymer ?
#
loop_
_entity_poly.entity_id
_entity_poly.type
_entity_poly.pdbx_seq_one_letter_code
_entity_poly.pdbx_strand_id
1 'polypeptide(L)'
;MGRVRTGFRVAIFQRVAVPALALFVGIGAAIAQSGDLRAQDTAPKQAPGDAAKDSQRKADEFVEAAQAINGPAGNPECVWLGRRVVGLMWRDDLDTAFRHLDLYERFGCPGGHIQAAFRCVVRFGATIDPKVAETLQGRVQACWINPAAQPQAAATPAAPAPAAATQPAPAAAPPPAAAPGK
;
A
#
# COMPACT_ATOMS: atom_id res chain seq x y z
N MET A 1 -38.91 14.92 62.11
CA MET A 1 -39.13 13.99 60.98
C MET A 1 -38.04 14.15 59.91
N GLY A 2 -36.78 13.82 60.22
CA GLY A 2 -35.66 13.97 59.25
C GLY A 2 -34.60 12.87 59.26
N ARG A 3 -34.71 11.88 60.16
CA ARG A 3 -33.67 10.87 60.39
C ARG A 3 -33.94 9.49 59.77
N VAL A 4 -35.17 9.21 59.35
CA VAL A 4 -35.56 7.92 58.74
C VAL A 4 -35.29 7.90 57.23
N ARG A 5 -35.25 9.07 56.57
CA ARG A 5 -34.97 9.18 55.12
C ARG A 5 -33.51 8.93 54.74
N THR A 6 -32.56 9.06 55.67
CA THR A 6 -31.12 8.92 55.39
C THR A 6 -30.66 7.46 55.43
N GLY A 7 -31.26 6.60 56.28
CA GLY A 7 -30.91 5.18 56.36
C GLY A 7 -31.33 4.37 55.13
N PHE A 8 -32.48 4.69 54.53
CA PHE A 8 -32.96 4.05 53.31
C PHE A 8 -32.13 4.39 52.07
N ARG A 9 -31.49 5.56 52.04
CA ARG A 9 -30.65 5.99 50.90
C ARG A 9 -29.29 5.28 50.87
N VAL A 10 -28.70 4.96 52.02
CA VAL A 10 -27.38 4.30 52.08
C VAL A 10 -27.48 2.80 51.73
N ALA A 11 -28.54 2.11 52.16
CA ALA A 11 -28.72 0.69 51.89
C ALA A 11 -29.00 0.34 50.41
N ILE A 12 -29.59 1.27 49.66
CA ILE A 12 -29.87 1.07 48.22
C ILE A 12 -28.58 1.24 47.39
N PHE A 13 -27.72 2.21 47.72
CA PHE A 13 -26.47 2.42 46.98
C PHE A 13 -25.46 1.28 47.17
N GLN A 14 -25.47 0.61 48.32
CA GLN A 14 -24.53 -0.49 48.60
C GLN A 14 -24.95 -1.84 47.98
N ARG A 15 -26.20 -1.96 47.49
CA ARG A 15 -26.70 -3.18 46.82
C ARG A 15 -26.82 -3.08 45.28
N VAL A 16 -26.47 -1.94 44.70
CA VAL A 16 -26.37 -1.77 43.23
C VAL A 16 -24.91 -1.72 42.75
N ALA A 17 -23.95 -1.47 43.64
CA ALA A 17 -22.53 -1.40 43.28
C ALA A 17 -21.85 -2.77 43.03
N VAL A 18 -22.42 -3.89 43.48
CA VAL A 18 -21.80 -5.22 43.34
C VAL A 18 -22.08 -5.92 42.00
N PRO A 19 -23.26 -5.79 41.33
CA PRO A 19 -23.40 -6.35 39.98
C PRO A 19 -22.81 -5.43 38.88
N ALA A 20 -22.57 -4.14 39.17
CA ALA A 20 -22.11 -3.18 38.16
C ALA A 20 -20.61 -3.31 37.81
N LEU A 21 -19.77 -3.89 38.67
CA LEU A 21 -18.37 -4.17 38.36
C LEU A 21 -18.16 -5.50 37.61
N ALA A 22 -19.15 -6.41 37.63
CA ALA A 22 -19.08 -7.68 36.90
C ALA A 22 -19.49 -7.55 35.42
N LEU A 23 -20.15 -6.45 35.04
CA LEU A 23 -20.61 -6.21 33.65
C LEU A 23 -19.66 -5.34 32.81
N PHE A 24 -18.64 -4.72 33.41
CA PHE A 24 -17.63 -3.94 32.67
C PHE A 24 -16.35 -4.74 32.31
N VAL A 25 -16.26 -6.01 32.70
CA VAL A 25 -15.19 -6.93 32.27
C VAL A 25 -15.56 -7.66 30.97
N GLY A 26 -16.77 -7.44 30.43
CA GLY A 26 -17.33 -8.17 29.28
C GLY A 26 -17.31 -7.47 27.91
N ILE A 27 -16.74 -6.27 27.76
CA ILE A 27 -16.70 -5.52 26.47
C ILE A 27 -15.30 -5.59 25.83
N GLY A 28 -14.64 -6.75 25.94
CA GLY A 28 -13.31 -6.99 25.35
C GLY A 28 -13.22 -8.24 24.45
N ALA A 29 -14.29 -9.02 24.30
CA ALA A 29 -14.22 -10.33 23.64
C ALA A 29 -15.36 -10.59 22.65
N ALA A 30 -15.58 -9.65 21.73
CA ALA A 30 -16.34 -9.91 20.51
C ALA A 30 -15.51 -9.57 19.27
N ILE A 31 -14.31 -10.15 19.17
CA ILE A 31 -13.75 -10.48 17.86
C ILE A 31 -14.43 -11.78 17.42
N ALA A 32 -15.24 -11.70 16.38
CA ALA A 32 -15.80 -12.87 15.72
C ALA A 32 -14.66 -13.78 15.25
N GLN A 33 -14.43 -14.88 15.98
CA GLN A 33 -13.52 -15.93 15.57
C GLN A 33 -14.17 -16.74 14.44
N SER A 34 -13.67 -16.55 13.23
CA SER A 34 -13.70 -17.58 12.20
C SER A 34 -12.34 -17.55 11.51
N GLY A 35 -11.49 -18.52 11.85
CA GLY A 35 -10.17 -18.71 11.25
C GLY A 35 -9.03 -18.78 12.27
N ASP A 36 -8.70 -20.00 12.69
CA ASP A 36 -7.38 -20.46 13.16
C ASP A 36 -6.68 -19.76 14.35
N LEU A 37 -6.95 -20.29 15.54
CA LEU A 37 -6.28 -19.99 16.83
C LEU A 37 -4.81 -20.46 16.91
N ARG A 38 -4.17 -20.90 15.82
CA ARG A 38 -2.78 -21.39 15.81
C ARG A 38 -1.76 -20.39 15.23
N ALA A 39 -2.19 -19.22 14.76
CA ALA A 39 -1.31 -18.24 14.12
C ALA A 39 -0.94 -17.01 14.98
N GLN A 40 -1.56 -16.81 16.14
CA GLN A 40 -1.32 -15.60 16.95
C GLN A 40 -0.15 -15.68 17.94
N ASP A 41 0.38 -16.86 18.24
CA ASP A 41 1.47 -17.01 19.21
C ASP A 41 2.86 -16.64 18.67
N THR A 42 2.99 -16.27 17.39
CA THR A 42 4.29 -15.97 16.75
C THR A 42 4.37 -14.61 16.06
N ALA A 43 3.40 -13.72 16.25
CA ALA A 43 3.46 -12.36 15.71
C ALA A 43 4.16 -11.41 16.71
N PRO A 44 5.19 -10.65 16.31
CA PRO A 44 5.79 -9.65 17.19
C PRO A 44 4.74 -8.60 17.54
N LYS A 45 4.62 -8.32 18.84
CA LYS A 45 3.68 -7.36 19.43
C LYS A 45 4.11 -5.95 18.99
N GLN A 46 3.49 -5.42 17.94
CA GLN A 46 3.77 -4.08 17.41
C GLN A 46 3.57 -3.04 18.52
N ALA A 47 4.56 -2.17 18.74
CA ALA A 47 4.51 -1.20 19.82
C ALA A 47 3.51 -0.07 19.49
N PRO A 48 2.84 0.53 20.49
CA PRO A 48 1.85 1.59 20.26
C PRO A 48 2.39 2.83 19.52
N GLY A 49 3.72 3.03 19.47
CA GLY A 49 4.35 4.07 18.67
C GLY A 49 4.40 3.77 17.16
N ASP A 50 4.42 2.49 16.77
CA ASP A 50 4.47 2.08 15.36
C ASP A 50 3.14 2.32 14.66
N ALA A 51 2.01 2.04 15.32
CA ALA A 51 0.67 2.28 14.75
C ALA A 51 0.37 3.77 14.48
N ALA A 52 0.85 4.66 15.36
CA ALA A 52 0.73 6.10 15.17
C ALA A 52 1.59 6.60 14.00
N LYS A 53 2.80 6.03 13.86
CA LYS A 53 3.74 6.33 12.79
C LYS A 53 3.26 5.80 11.44
N ASP A 54 2.63 4.62 11.42
CA ASP A 54 1.94 4.07 10.25
C ASP A 54 0.74 4.92 9.86
N SER A 55 -0.04 5.41 10.83
CA SER A 55 -1.17 6.31 10.57
C SER A 55 -0.73 7.66 9.99
N GLN A 56 0.35 8.24 10.51
CA GLN A 56 0.98 9.43 9.91
C GLN A 56 1.49 9.15 8.51
N ARG A 57 2.22 8.04 8.30
CA ARG A 57 2.71 7.65 6.98
C ARG A 57 1.57 7.48 5.97
N LYS A 58 0.43 6.93 6.38
CA LYS A 58 -0.77 6.85 5.54
C LYS A 58 -1.34 8.23 5.24
N ALA A 59 -1.40 9.12 6.22
CA ALA A 59 -1.84 10.51 6.02
C ALA A 59 -0.96 11.27 5.01
N ASP A 60 0.37 11.18 5.15
CA ASP A 60 1.33 11.79 4.22
C ASP A 60 1.19 11.19 2.81
N GLU A 61 0.99 9.87 2.73
CA GLU A 61 0.76 9.13 1.48
C GLU A 61 -0.55 9.57 0.77
N PHE A 62 -1.57 10.03 1.51
CA PHE A 62 -2.78 10.65 0.92
C PHE A 62 -2.52 12.07 0.41
N VAL A 63 -1.70 12.87 1.12
CA VAL A 63 -1.34 14.23 0.67
C VAL A 63 -0.48 14.18 -0.59
N GLU A 64 0.48 13.27 -0.64
CA GLU A 64 1.29 13.05 -1.85
C GLU A 64 0.43 12.59 -3.03
N ALA A 65 -0.51 11.65 -2.81
CA ALA A 65 -1.43 11.23 -3.85
C ALA A 65 -2.35 12.36 -4.31
N ALA A 66 -2.85 13.21 -3.39
CA ALA A 66 -3.65 14.37 -3.73
C ALA A 66 -2.88 15.43 -4.54
N GLN A 67 -1.58 15.58 -4.27
CA GLN A 67 -0.71 16.52 -5.01
C GLN A 67 -0.26 15.97 -6.37
N ALA A 68 -0.04 14.66 -6.46
CA ALA A 68 0.43 13.99 -7.67
C ALA A 68 -0.69 13.69 -8.68
N ILE A 69 -1.92 13.48 -8.20
CA ILE A 69 -3.08 13.14 -9.02
C ILE A 69 -3.91 14.40 -9.28
N ASN A 70 -3.84 14.93 -10.50
CA ASN A 70 -4.71 16.01 -10.95
C ASN A 70 -6.11 15.47 -11.26
N GLY A 71 -7.05 15.59 -10.31
CA GLY A 71 -8.47 15.24 -10.51
C GLY A 71 -9.12 14.60 -9.28
N PRO A 72 -10.42 14.24 -9.36
CA PRO A 72 -11.19 13.72 -8.22
C PRO A 72 -10.64 12.40 -7.66
N ALA A 73 -9.82 11.66 -8.42
CA ALA A 73 -9.13 10.47 -7.94
C ALA A 73 -8.08 10.75 -6.83
N GLY A 74 -7.64 12.01 -6.68
CA GLY A 74 -6.71 12.44 -5.64
C GLY A 74 -7.38 12.75 -4.30
N ASN A 75 -8.71 12.81 -4.25
CA ASN A 75 -9.40 13.03 -2.98
C ASN A 75 -9.17 11.86 -2.00
N PRO A 76 -9.07 12.14 -0.69
CA PRO A 76 -8.69 11.12 0.30
C PRO A 76 -9.67 9.94 0.35
N GLU A 77 -10.97 10.18 0.17
CA GLU A 77 -11.98 9.13 0.10
C GLU A 77 -11.82 8.24 -1.14
N CYS A 78 -11.48 8.83 -2.28
CA CYS A 78 -11.26 8.11 -3.53
C CYS A 78 -9.99 7.28 -3.47
N VAL A 79 -8.90 7.84 -2.92
CA VAL A 79 -7.65 7.10 -2.71
C VAL A 79 -7.88 5.95 -1.72
N TRP A 80 -8.54 6.21 -0.58
CA TRP A 80 -8.76 5.20 0.45
C TRP A 80 -9.65 4.04 -0.02
N LEU A 81 -10.81 4.34 -0.61
CA LEU A 81 -11.72 3.32 -1.14
C LEU A 81 -11.16 2.63 -2.37
N GLY A 82 -10.61 3.41 -3.31
CA GLY A 82 -10.19 2.89 -4.59
C GLY A 82 -9.01 1.92 -4.48
N ARG A 83 -8.02 2.22 -3.63
CA ARG A 83 -6.95 1.26 -3.32
C ARG A 83 -7.47 -0.04 -2.72
N ARG A 84 -8.48 0.05 -1.84
CA ARG A 84 -9.09 -1.13 -1.24
C ARG A 84 -9.79 -1.99 -2.28
N VAL A 85 -10.55 -1.38 -3.20
CA VAL A 85 -11.19 -2.06 -4.33
C VAL A 85 -10.15 -2.78 -5.20
N VAL A 86 -9.10 -2.09 -5.63
CA VAL A 86 -8.03 -2.67 -6.48
C VAL A 86 -7.32 -3.83 -5.77
N GLY A 87 -7.04 -3.71 -4.47
CA GLY A 87 -6.42 -4.77 -3.68
C GLY A 87 -7.33 -5.99 -3.44
N LEU A 88 -8.66 -5.80 -3.40
CA LEU A 88 -9.62 -6.90 -3.33
C LEU A 88 -9.74 -7.63 -4.67
N MET A 89 -9.84 -6.88 -5.78
CA MET A 89 -9.83 -7.45 -7.13
C MET A 89 -8.57 -8.28 -7.41
N TRP A 90 -7.39 -7.81 -6.96
CA TRP A 90 -6.14 -8.55 -7.12
C TRP A 90 -6.12 -9.91 -6.41
N ARG A 91 -6.83 -10.02 -5.29
CA ARG A 91 -6.93 -11.26 -4.50
C ARG A 91 -8.15 -12.10 -4.86
N ASP A 92 -8.81 -11.77 -5.98
CA ASP A 92 -10.02 -12.43 -6.48
C ASP A 92 -11.24 -12.34 -5.51
N ASP A 93 -11.25 -11.39 -4.58
CA ASP A 93 -12.39 -11.13 -3.68
C ASP A 93 -13.37 -10.12 -4.32
N LEU A 94 -14.02 -10.56 -5.40
CA LEU A 94 -14.85 -9.69 -6.24
C LEU A 94 -16.15 -9.27 -5.56
N ASP A 95 -16.77 -10.14 -4.76
CA ASP A 95 -18.00 -9.83 -4.04
C ASP A 95 -17.79 -8.68 -3.05
N THR A 96 -16.67 -8.71 -2.33
CA THR A 96 -16.31 -7.62 -1.42
C THR A 96 -15.88 -6.38 -2.20
N ALA A 97 -15.13 -6.55 -3.31
CA ALA A 97 -14.71 -5.43 -4.16
C ALA A 97 -15.92 -4.64 -4.70
N PHE A 98 -16.97 -5.31 -5.17
CA PHE A 98 -18.15 -4.64 -5.71
C PHE A 98 -18.91 -3.80 -4.66
N ARG A 99 -18.99 -4.26 -3.41
CA ARG A 99 -19.59 -3.47 -2.32
C ARG A 99 -18.82 -2.18 -2.04
N HIS A 100 -17.49 -2.22 -2.14
CA HIS A 100 -16.65 -1.03 -1.97
C HIS A 100 -16.68 -0.13 -3.20
N LEU A 101 -16.84 -0.70 -4.41
CA LEU A 101 -16.99 0.06 -5.64
C LEU A 101 -18.31 0.83 -5.67
N ASP A 102 -19.42 0.25 -5.21
CA ASP A 102 -20.70 0.97 -5.06
C ASP A 102 -20.53 2.20 -4.17
N LEU A 103 -19.80 2.05 -3.05
CA LEU A 103 -19.51 3.17 -2.16
C LEU A 103 -18.58 4.21 -2.82
N TYR A 104 -17.57 3.78 -3.56
CA TYR A 104 -16.65 4.64 -4.30
C TYR A 104 -17.38 5.52 -5.33
N GLU A 105 -18.29 4.95 -6.12
CA GLU A 105 -19.07 5.70 -7.11
C GLU A 105 -20.05 6.67 -6.44
N ARG A 106 -20.60 6.34 -5.26
CA ARG A 106 -21.45 7.26 -4.48
C ARG A 106 -20.73 8.50 -3.98
N PHE A 107 -19.42 8.42 -3.75
CA PHE A 107 -18.60 9.60 -3.42
C PHE A 107 -18.28 10.47 -4.65
N GLY A 108 -18.71 10.06 -5.86
CA GLY A 108 -18.40 10.77 -7.10
C GLY A 108 -16.96 10.53 -7.58
N CYS A 109 -16.30 9.49 -7.06
CA CYS A 109 -14.95 9.14 -7.46
C CYS A 109 -14.93 8.52 -8.87
N PRO A 110 -13.86 8.73 -9.67
CA PRO A 110 -13.84 8.30 -11.07
C PRO A 110 -13.56 6.79 -11.23
N GLY A 111 -14.55 6.01 -11.67
CA GLY A 111 -14.37 4.56 -11.92
C GLY A 111 -13.31 4.23 -12.98
N GLY A 112 -13.04 5.15 -13.90
CA GLY A 112 -11.95 5.01 -14.89
C GLY A 112 -10.56 4.89 -14.25
N HIS A 113 -10.34 5.52 -13.09
CA HIS A 113 -9.06 5.45 -12.37
C HIS A 113 -8.84 4.07 -11.74
N ILE A 114 -9.91 3.42 -11.26
CA ILE A 114 -9.87 2.04 -10.74
C ILE A 114 -9.36 1.08 -11.81
N GLN A 115 -9.89 1.21 -13.04
CA GLN A 115 -9.47 0.38 -14.16
C GLN A 115 -7.99 0.62 -14.52
N ALA A 116 -7.56 1.88 -14.56
CA ALA A 116 -6.19 2.23 -14.89
C ALA A 116 -5.20 1.71 -13.82
N ALA A 117 -5.52 1.90 -12.55
CA ALA A 117 -4.73 1.40 -11.42
C ALA A 117 -4.66 -0.13 -11.41
N PHE A 118 -5.78 -0.83 -11.63
CA PHE A 118 -5.79 -2.30 -11.69
C PHE A 118 -4.94 -2.84 -12.85
N ARG A 119 -5.02 -2.23 -14.04
CA ARG A 119 -4.14 -2.58 -15.18
C ARG A 119 -2.66 -2.42 -14.83
N CYS A 120 -2.30 -1.38 -14.09
CA CYS A 120 -0.94 -1.21 -13.59
C CYS A 120 -0.57 -2.37 -12.65
N VAL A 121 -1.39 -2.68 -11.64
CA VAL A 121 -1.08 -3.75 -10.68
C VAL A 121 -0.88 -5.10 -11.39
N VAL A 122 -1.72 -5.43 -12.37
CA VAL A 122 -1.59 -6.64 -13.19
C VAL A 122 -0.27 -6.69 -13.95
N ARG A 123 0.18 -5.56 -14.51
CA ARG A 123 1.48 -5.49 -15.21
C ARG A 123 2.67 -5.79 -14.28
N PHE A 124 2.56 -5.43 -13.00
CA PHE A 124 3.59 -5.71 -11.99
C PHE A 124 3.37 -7.02 -11.23
N GLY A 125 2.41 -7.86 -11.65
CA GLY A 125 1.99 -9.06 -10.92
C GLY A 125 3.12 -9.99 -10.49
N ALA A 126 4.12 -10.19 -11.36
CA ALA A 126 5.29 -11.04 -11.08
C ALA A 126 6.16 -10.56 -9.89
N THR A 127 6.00 -9.30 -9.48
CA THR A 127 6.76 -8.70 -8.37
C THR A 127 5.97 -8.71 -7.04
N ILE A 128 4.70 -9.13 -7.07
CA ILE A 128 3.80 -9.20 -5.91
C ILE A 128 3.86 -10.58 -5.27
N ASP A 129 4.20 -10.63 -3.99
CA ASP A 129 4.03 -11.85 -3.21
C ASP A 129 2.58 -11.89 -2.68
N PRO A 130 1.74 -12.85 -3.12
CA PRO A 130 0.36 -12.94 -2.67
C PRO A 130 0.23 -13.26 -1.17
N LYS A 131 1.30 -13.76 -0.52
CA LYS A 131 1.32 -14.10 0.90
C LYS A 131 1.65 -12.90 1.80
N VAL A 132 2.24 -11.84 1.24
CA VAL A 132 2.67 -10.67 2.00
C VAL A 132 1.82 -9.47 1.63
N ALA A 133 0.85 -9.15 2.48
CA ALA A 133 -0.13 -8.08 2.26
C ALA A 133 0.53 -6.72 2.02
N GLU A 134 1.63 -6.43 2.70
CA GLU A 134 2.37 -5.17 2.61
C GLU A 134 2.94 -4.94 1.19
N THR A 135 3.40 -6.00 0.52
CA THR A 135 3.95 -5.88 -0.85
C THR A 135 2.87 -5.53 -1.86
N LEU A 136 1.66 -6.04 -1.67
CA LEU A 136 0.49 -5.69 -2.47
C LEU A 136 0.05 -4.25 -2.20
N GLN A 137 -0.08 -3.86 -0.93
CA GLN A 137 -0.56 -2.52 -0.56
C GLN A 137 0.38 -1.41 -1.06
N GLY A 138 1.69 -1.64 -1.00
CA GLY A 138 2.68 -0.73 -1.56
C GLY A 138 2.57 -0.61 -3.09
N ARG A 139 2.37 -1.73 -3.79
CA ARG A 139 2.18 -1.71 -5.25
C ARG A 139 0.91 -1.01 -5.67
N VAL A 140 -0.20 -1.30 -4.98
CA VAL A 140 -1.49 -0.67 -5.24
C VAL A 140 -1.39 0.84 -5.04
N GLN A 141 -0.67 1.32 -4.02
CA GLN A 141 -0.40 2.75 -3.89
C GLN A 141 0.37 3.32 -5.08
N ALA A 142 1.50 2.69 -5.44
CA ALA A 142 2.34 3.18 -6.52
C ALA A 142 1.56 3.24 -7.85
N CYS A 143 0.75 2.22 -8.12
CA CYS A 143 -0.14 2.16 -9.28
C CYS A 143 -1.34 3.11 -9.20
N TRP A 144 -1.75 3.53 -8.01
CA TRP A 144 -2.78 4.54 -7.83
C TRP A 144 -2.25 5.93 -8.20
N ILE A 145 -1.04 6.26 -7.73
CA ILE A 145 -0.37 7.54 -8.04
C ILE A 145 0.01 7.59 -9.53
N ASN A 146 0.57 6.50 -10.07
CA ASN A 146 1.00 6.43 -11.47
C ASN A 146 0.46 5.16 -12.17
N PRO A 147 -0.78 5.20 -12.69
CA PRO A 147 -1.37 4.05 -13.38
C PRO A 147 -0.72 3.73 -14.74
N ALA A 148 0.11 4.64 -15.27
CA ALA A 148 0.89 4.41 -16.49
C ALA A 148 2.25 3.74 -16.22
N ALA A 149 2.58 3.40 -14.97
CA ALA A 149 3.86 2.82 -14.62
C ALA A 149 4.16 1.54 -15.41
N GLN A 150 5.41 1.41 -15.82
CA GLN A 150 5.96 0.26 -16.54
C GLN A 150 6.98 -0.43 -15.62
N PRO A 151 7.00 -1.78 -15.56
CA PRO A 151 8.10 -2.49 -14.94
C PRO A 151 9.40 -2.04 -15.60
N GLN A 152 10.40 -1.64 -14.81
CA GLN A 152 11.74 -1.50 -15.36
C GLN A 152 12.13 -2.85 -15.95
N ALA A 153 12.27 -2.90 -17.28
CA ALA A 153 12.95 -4.02 -17.91
C ALA A 153 14.30 -4.16 -17.22
N ALA A 154 14.61 -5.35 -16.71
CA ALA A 154 15.95 -5.64 -16.23
C ALA A 154 16.91 -5.19 -17.32
N ALA A 155 17.81 -4.25 -17.00
CA ALA A 155 18.83 -3.82 -17.93
C ALA A 155 19.55 -5.09 -18.39
N THR A 156 19.36 -5.47 -19.66
CA THR A 156 20.15 -6.52 -20.28
C THR A 156 21.60 -6.11 -20.05
N PRO A 157 22.45 -6.93 -19.41
CA PRO A 157 23.87 -6.64 -19.37
C PRO A 157 24.30 -6.37 -20.80
N ALA A 158 24.91 -5.22 -21.06
CA ALA A 158 25.49 -4.94 -22.36
C ALA A 158 26.35 -6.15 -22.73
N ALA A 159 26.03 -6.80 -23.86
CA ALA A 159 26.87 -7.84 -24.39
C ALA A 159 28.29 -7.27 -24.46
N PRO A 160 29.32 -8.01 -24.00
CA PRO A 160 30.69 -7.53 -24.10
C PRO A 160 30.94 -7.11 -25.55
N ALA A 161 31.37 -5.88 -25.74
CA ALA A 161 31.69 -5.35 -27.06
C ALA A 161 32.60 -6.36 -27.77
N PRO A 162 32.36 -6.69 -29.05
CA PRO A 162 33.31 -7.47 -29.83
C PRO A 162 34.67 -6.78 -29.69
N ALA A 163 35.67 -7.53 -29.26
CA ALA A 163 37.04 -7.04 -29.19
C ALA A 163 37.36 -6.37 -30.53
N ALA A 164 37.72 -5.09 -30.48
CA ALA A 164 38.13 -4.35 -31.65
C ALA A 164 39.25 -5.14 -32.33
N ALA A 165 38.97 -5.72 -33.49
CA ALA A 165 39.98 -6.28 -34.36
C ALA A 165 40.98 -5.16 -34.62
N THR A 166 42.22 -5.39 -34.19
CA THR A 166 43.33 -4.47 -34.38
C THR A 166 43.48 -4.28 -35.89
N GLN A 167 43.12 -3.10 -36.40
CA GLN A 167 43.38 -2.76 -37.79
C GLN A 167 44.91 -2.78 -37.99
N PRO A 168 45.43 -3.46 -39.03
CA PRO A 168 46.85 -3.42 -39.35
C PRO A 168 47.27 -1.97 -39.61
N ALA A 169 48.39 -1.56 -39.01
CA ALA A 169 48.96 -0.24 -39.19
C ALA A 169 49.20 0.06 -40.69
N PRO A 170 48.84 1.24 -41.21
CA PRO A 170 49.15 1.61 -42.58
C PRO A 170 50.68 1.68 -42.78
N ALA A 171 51.15 1.04 -43.85
CA ALA A 171 52.54 1.06 -44.25
C ALA A 171 53.02 2.51 -44.52
N ALA A 172 54.22 2.83 -44.03
CA ALA A 172 54.86 4.13 -44.20
C ALA A 172 55.09 4.45 -45.69
N ALA A 173 54.77 5.68 -46.07
CA ALA A 173 55.00 6.20 -47.42
C ALA A 173 56.51 6.33 -47.72
N PRO A 174 56.94 6.07 -48.97
CA PRO A 174 58.34 6.21 -49.36
C PRO A 174 58.77 7.70 -49.40
N PRO A 175 60.06 8.00 -49.17
CA PRO A 175 60.56 9.37 -49.20
C PRO A 175 60.55 9.94 -50.64
N PRO A 176 60.37 11.27 -50.81
CA PRO A 176 60.40 11.90 -52.11
C PRO A 176 61.82 11.89 -52.70
N ALA A 177 61.88 11.57 -54.00
CA ALA A 177 63.11 11.62 -54.79
C ALA A 177 63.57 13.08 -55.01
N ALA A 178 64.88 13.30 -54.86
CA ALA A 178 65.55 14.56 -55.16
C ALA A 178 65.45 14.88 -56.66
N ALA A 179 64.96 16.08 -57.00
CA ALA A 179 65.06 16.62 -58.35
C ALA A 179 66.45 17.24 -58.57
N PRO A 180 67.09 17.04 -59.73
CA PRO A 180 68.33 17.72 -60.08
C PRO A 180 68.04 19.13 -60.60
N GLY A 181 68.97 20.05 -60.34
CA GLY A 181 68.80 21.47 -60.62
C GLY A 181 68.85 21.86 -62.10
N LYS A 182 68.49 23.12 -62.34
CA LYS A 182 69.16 24.12 -63.18
C LYS A 182 68.50 25.47 -62.94
#